data_AF-A0A6B3CRB1-F1
#
_entry.id   AF-A0A6B3CRB1-F1
#
_cell.length_a   1.000
_cell.length_b   1.000
_cell.length_c   1.000
_cell.angle_alpha   90.00
_cell.angle_beta   90.00
_cell.angle_gamma   90.00
#
_symmetry.space_group_name_H-M   'P 1'
#
loop_
_entity.id
_entity.type
_entity.pdbx_description
1 polymer ?
#
loop_
_entity_poly.entity_id
_entity_poly.type
_entity_poly.pdbx_seq_one_letter_code
_entity_poly.pdbx_strand_id
1 'polypeptide(L)'
;LENDWLEGIVALPDQLFYNTGISTYFWILTNRKSPDHKGKVLLLDARDQWQKMRKSLGDKRKQLGSDHIATVVKLYGEALAVADNAEHPLHSK
;
A
#
# COMPACT_ATOMS: atom_id res chain seq x y z
N LEU A 1 18.50 -4.17 3.10
CA LEU A 1 17.74 -4.99 4.08
C LEU A 1 18.55 -5.34 5.31
N GLU A 2 19.87 -5.41 5.23
CA GLU A 2 20.77 -5.75 6.34
C GLU A 2 20.59 -4.89 7.61
N ASN A 3 20.18 -3.63 7.47
CA ASN A 3 19.88 -2.73 8.60
C ASN A 3 18.42 -2.78 9.09
N ASP A 4 17.56 -3.60 8.49
CA ASP A 4 16.14 -3.76 8.81
C ASP A 4 15.29 -2.46 8.81
N TRP A 5 15.65 -1.48 7.98
CA TRP A 5 14.93 -0.20 7.92
C TRP A 5 13.66 -0.21 7.08
N LEU A 6 13.52 -1.17 6.16
CA LEU A 6 12.35 -1.26 5.29
C LEU A 6 11.20 -1.90 6.05
N GLU A 7 10.16 -1.12 6.34
CA GLU A 7 8.98 -1.59 7.09
C GLU A 7 7.92 -2.16 6.15
N GLY A 8 7.66 -1.48 5.05
CA GLY A 8 6.69 -1.97 4.08
C GLY A 8 6.80 -1.35 2.70
N ILE A 9 6.20 -2.03 1.73
CA ILE A 9 6.05 -1.60 0.36
C ILE A 9 4.55 -1.68 0.02
N VAL A 10 4.00 -0.55 -0.45
CA VAL A 10 2.61 -0.46 -0.90
C VAL A 10 2.59 -0.30 -2.41
N ALA A 11 2.03 -1.26 -3.14
CA ALA A 11 1.78 -1.16 -4.57
C ALA A 11 0.55 -0.27 -4.82
N LEU A 12 0.72 0.81 -5.58
CA LEU A 12 -0.35 1.78 -5.85
C LEU A 12 -1.00 1.53 -7.22
N PRO A 13 -2.23 2.04 -7.43
CA PRO A 13 -2.85 2.04 -8.74
C PRO A 13 -1.95 2.69 -9.80
N ASP A 14 -1.98 2.12 -11.00
CA ASP A 14 -1.46 2.80 -12.19
C ASP A 14 -2.25 4.10 -12.46
N GLN A 15 -1.74 4.98 -13.32
CA GLN A 15 -2.47 6.20 -13.74
C GLN A 15 -2.93 7.11 -12.58
N LEU A 16 -2.28 7.00 -11.41
CA LEU A 16 -2.53 7.82 -10.22
C LEU A 16 -1.81 9.18 -10.31
N PHE A 17 -0.66 9.19 -11.00
CA PHE A 17 0.15 10.38 -11.22
C PHE A 17 0.05 10.85 -12.67
N TYR A 18 0.30 12.14 -12.87
CA TYR A 18 0.38 12.73 -14.21
C TYR A 18 1.73 12.40 -14.85
N ASN A 19 1.79 12.40 -16.18
CA ASN A 19 3.01 12.20 -16.99
C ASN A 19 3.70 10.82 -16.87
N THR A 20 3.08 9.82 -16.26
CA THR A 20 3.61 8.45 -16.26
C THR A 20 2.52 7.40 -16.09
N GLY A 21 2.61 6.34 -16.89
CA GLY A 21 1.82 5.11 -16.74
C GLY A 21 2.52 4.02 -15.94
N ILE A 22 3.68 4.30 -15.33
CA ILE A 22 4.48 3.32 -14.61
C ILE A 22 3.82 2.97 -13.27
N SER A 23 3.85 1.68 -12.90
CA SER A 23 3.45 1.22 -11.57
C SER A 23 4.27 1.91 -10.48
N THR A 24 3.57 2.55 -9.55
CA THR A 24 4.21 3.32 -8.47
C THR A 24 4.10 2.57 -7.15
N TYR A 25 5.11 2.71 -6.30
CA TYR A 25 5.16 2.08 -4.99
C TYR A 25 5.53 3.11 -3.93
N PHE A 26 4.94 2.99 -2.74
CA PHE A 26 5.41 3.71 -1.55
C PHE A 26 6.28 2.78 -0.71
N TRP A 27 7.47 3.26 -0.36
CA TRP A 27 8.40 2.58 0.52
C TRP A 27 8.33 3.25 1.88
N ILE A 28 7.97 2.49 2.90
CA ILE A 28 7.86 2.96 4.28
C ILE A 28 9.13 2.51 4.99
N LEU A 29 9.88 3.50 5.48
CA LEU A 29 11.16 3.29 6.12
C LEU A 29 11.06 3.77 7.57
N THR A 30 11.60 2.98 8.50
CA THR A 30 11.77 3.37 9.89
C THR A 30 13.10 2.85 10.42
N ASN A 31 13.77 3.62 11.25
CA ASN A 31 14.90 3.12 12.06
C ASN A 31 14.45 2.67 13.46
N ARG A 32 13.14 2.67 13.73
CA ARG A 32 12.52 2.30 15.02
C ARG A 32 11.35 1.33 14.80
N LYS A 33 11.64 0.16 14.22
CA LYS A 33 10.63 -0.90 14.10
C LYS A 33 10.19 -1.38 15.48
N SER A 34 8.87 -1.57 15.65
CA SER A 34 8.35 -2.29 16.80
C SER A 34 8.89 -3.73 16.83
N PRO A 35 8.98 -4.37 18.00
CA PRO A 35 9.49 -5.73 18.11
C PRO A 35 8.81 -6.73 17.17
N ASP A 36 7.49 -6.61 17.02
CA ASP A 36 6.67 -7.53 16.20
C ASP A 36 6.92 -7.38 14.69
N HIS A 37 7.46 -6.23 14.25
CA HIS A 37 7.79 -5.94 12.84
C HIS A 37 9.26 -6.25 12.49
N LYS A 38 10.13 -6.55 13.47
CA LYS A 38 11.56 -6.77 13.22
C LYS A 38 11.79 -7.98 12.32
N GLY A 39 12.67 -7.81 11.33
CA GLY A 39 12.99 -8.82 10.33
C GLY A 39 11.84 -9.13 9.34
N LYS A 40 10.69 -8.46 9.46
CA LYS A 40 9.56 -8.57 8.55
C LYS A 40 9.48 -7.34 7.65
N VAL A 41 8.97 -7.54 6.44
CA VAL A 41 8.60 -6.47 5.51
C VAL A 41 7.14 -6.70 5.10
N LEU A 42 6.31 -5.67 5.29
CA LEU A 42 4.92 -5.70 4.86
C LEU A 42 4.82 -5.44 3.36
N LEU A 43 4.13 -6.31 2.63
CA LEU A 43 3.82 -6.10 1.23
C LEU A 43 2.31 -5.92 1.11
N LEU A 44 1.88 -4.76 0.63
CA LEU A 44 0.47 -4.41 0.51
C LEU A 44 0.10 -4.17 -0.95
N ASP A 45 -0.94 -4.83 -1.46
CA ASP A 45 -1.48 -4.56 -2.79
C ASP A 45 -2.68 -3.60 -2.74
N ALA A 46 -2.42 -2.31 -2.98
CA ALA A 46 -3.44 -1.28 -3.08
C ALA A 46 -3.79 -0.93 -4.53
N ARG A 47 -3.40 -1.74 -5.54
CA ARG A 47 -3.62 -1.41 -6.96
C ARG A 47 -5.10 -1.27 -7.33
N ASP A 48 -5.97 -1.97 -6.61
CA ASP A 48 -7.43 -1.90 -6.78
C ASP A 48 -8.10 -0.78 -5.98
N GLN A 49 -7.35 -0.04 -5.16
CA GLN A 49 -7.87 1.03 -4.33
C GLN A 49 -7.90 2.34 -5.12
N TRP A 50 -8.97 2.58 -5.87
CA TRP A 50 -9.14 3.82 -6.62
C TRP A 50 -10.57 4.03 -7.09
N GLN A 51 -10.88 5.28 -7.42
CA GLN A 51 -12.05 5.66 -8.20
C GLN A 51 -11.65 6.40 -9.46
N LYS A 52 -12.46 6.28 -10.50
CA LYS A 52 -12.24 6.96 -11.78
C LYS A 52 -12.41 8.47 -11.59
N MET A 53 -11.49 9.25 -12.13
CA MET A 53 -11.64 10.71 -12.15
C MET A 53 -12.74 11.14 -13.12
N ARG A 54 -13.52 12.16 -12.74
CA ARG A 54 -14.54 12.76 -13.63
C ARG A 54 -13.92 13.35 -14.90
N LYS A 55 -12.75 13.96 -14.78
CA LYS A 55 -11.97 14.51 -15.89
C LYS A 55 -10.52 14.08 -15.73
N SER A 56 -9.97 13.42 -16.75
CA SER A 56 -8.58 12.99 -16.76
C SER A 56 -7.62 14.17 -16.94
N LEU A 57 -6.39 14.03 -16.44
CA LEU A 57 -5.30 14.98 -16.62
C LEU A 57 -4.10 14.26 -17.25
N GLY A 58 -4.04 14.27 -18.59
CA GLY A 58 -3.09 13.44 -19.33
C GLY A 58 -3.30 11.96 -19.02
N ASP A 59 -2.23 11.28 -18.60
CA ASP A 59 -2.26 9.88 -18.18
C ASP A 59 -2.89 9.66 -16.80
N LYS A 60 -3.11 10.72 -16.02
CA LYS A 60 -3.78 10.61 -14.73
C LYS A 60 -5.28 10.43 -14.92
N ARG A 61 -5.79 9.24 -14.57
CA ARG A 61 -7.20 8.86 -14.72
C ARG A 61 -7.83 8.30 -13.45
N LYS A 62 -7.00 7.91 -12.48
CA LYS A 62 -7.42 7.32 -11.21
C LYS A 62 -7.10 8.28 -10.07
N GLN A 63 -7.93 8.24 -9.03
CA GLN A 63 -7.66 8.95 -7.78
C GLN A 63 -8.02 8.08 -6.58
N LEU A 64 -7.28 8.25 -5.50
CA LEU A 64 -7.62 7.72 -4.19
C LEU A 64 -8.66 8.64 -3.54
N GLY A 65 -9.87 8.11 -3.30
CA GLY A 65 -10.87 8.77 -2.46
C GLY A 65 -10.59 8.56 -0.97
N SER A 66 -11.30 9.28 -0.10
CA SER A 66 -11.22 9.13 1.36
C SER A 66 -11.33 7.66 1.79
N ASP A 67 -12.29 6.94 1.23
CA ASP A 67 -12.61 5.56 1.65
C ASP A 67 -11.53 4.58 1.20
N HIS A 68 -10.95 4.82 0.03
CA HIS A 68 -9.80 4.07 -0.47
C HIS A 68 -8.58 4.29 0.43
N ILE A 69 -8.30 5.55 0.80
CA ILE A 69 -7.20 5.89 1.71
C ILE A 69 -7.40 5.22 3.06
N ALA A 70 -8.61 5.33 3.63
CA ALA A 70 -8.95 4.68 4.90
C ALA A 70 -8.76 3.17 4.84
N THR A 71 -9.15 2.53 3.73
CA THR A 71 -8.95 1.10 3.50
C THR A 71 -7.47 0.73 3.46
N VAL A 72 -6.65 1.47 2.70
CA VAL A 72 -5.19 1.24 2.62
C VAL A 72 -4.53 1.40 3.98
N VAL A 73 -4.87 2.46 4.73
CA VAL A 73 -4.32 2.71 6.07
C VAL A 73 -4.73 1.60 7.04
N LYS A 74 -5.99 1.17 7.01
CA LYS A 74 -6.48 0.06 7.83
C LYS A 74 -5.73 -1.23 7.52
N LEU A 75 -5.64 -1.60 6.24
CA LEU A 75 -4.91 -2.78 5.78
C LEU A 75 -3.46 -2.76 6.25
N TYR A 76 -2.78 -1.61 6.12
CA TYR A 76 -1.40 -1.47 6.57
C TYR A 76 -1.26 -1.61 8.09
N GLY A 77 -2.17 -0.99 8.86
CA GLY A 77 -2.16 -1.06 10.33
C GLY A 77 -2.49 -2.45 10.88
N GLU A 78 -3.33 -3.21 10.19
CA GLU A 78 -3.73 -4.58 10.58
C GLU A 78 -2.83 -5.66 9.97
N ALA A 79 -1.91 -5.31 9.06
CA ALA A 79 -1.20 -6.26 8.20
C ALA A 79 -0.50 -7.40 8.94
N LEU A 80 0.08 -7.14 10.13
CA LEU A 80 0.70 -8.21 10.92
C LEU A 80 -0.34 -9.21 11.47
N ALA A 81 -1.45 -8.72 12.01
CA ALA A 81 -2.52 -9.58 12.51
C ALA A 81 -3.16 -10.41 11.38
N VAL A 82 -3.23 -9.84 10.17
CA VAL A 82 -3.70 -10.51 8.96
C VAL A 82 -2.72 -11.57 8.48
N ALA A 83 -1.42 -11.29 8.52
CA ALA A 83 -0.39 -12.25 8.11
C ALA A 83 -0.30 -13.45 9.06
N ASP A 84 -0.51 -13.23 10.36
CA ASP A 84 -0.47 -14.29 11.38
C ASP A 84 -1.75 -15.17 11.38
N ASN A 85 -2.80 -14.79 10.63
CA ASN A 85 -4.04 -15.55 10.49
C ASN A 85 -4.37 -15.83 9.01
N ALA A 86 -4.06 -17.04 8.55
CA ALA A 86 -4.30 -17.48 7.17
C ALA A 86 -5.79 -17.49 6.76
N GLU A 87 -6.72 -17.55 7.72
CA GLU A 87 -8.17 -17.50 7.46
C GLU A 87 -8.72 -16.06 7.49
N HIS A 88 -7.87 -15.06 7.73
CA HIS A 88 -8.32 -13.67 7.77
C HIS A 88 -8.86 -13.24 6.40
N PRO A 89 -10.04 -12.57 6.31
CA PRO A 89 -10.64 -12.15 5.04
C PRO A 89 -9.77 -11.26 4.14
N LEU A 90 -8.68 -10.72 4.68
CA LEU A 90 -7.74 -9.82 4.01
C LEU A 90 -6.37 -10.48 3.75
N HIS A 91 -6.20 -11.77 4.01
CA HIS A 91 -4.91 -12.47 3.87
C HIS A 91 -4.34 -12.43 2.44
N SER A 92 -5.21 -12.34 1.43
CA SER A 92 -4.82 -12.30 0.02
C SER A 92 -4.69 -10.88 -0.55
N LYS A 93 -4.70 -9.84 0.29
CA LYS A 93 -4.69 -8.42 -0.09
C LYS A 93 -3.35 -7.77 0.21
#